data_AF-A0AAJ7E886-F1
#
_entry.id   AF-A0AAJ7E886-F1
#
_cell.length_a   1.000
_cell.length_b   1.000
_cell.length_c   1.000
_cell.angle_alpha   90.00
_cell.angle_beta   90.00
_cell.angle_gamma   90.00
#
_symmetry.space_group_name_H-M   'P 1'
#
loop_
_entity.id
_entity.type
_entity.pdbx_description
1 polymer ?
#
loop_
_entity_poly.entity_id
_entity_poly.type
_entity_poly.pdbx_seq_one_letter_code
_entity_poly.pdbx_strand_id
1 'polypeptide(L)'
;MKFTVDVLGVFLKVVIKINRATFAPLLVSALFIVLTSLLAHAARSAARRLVKDAFLRLLLEEAIAAAELCGCCFELIIVADNFGVATYAVFLFVLTCWWALSWGEATACPYTHLEDVIEGKCDIRAALLKTWAELGGGLLVFKYVQMYWALEISDTHKDRAYQECTADLQVPALYGAVVEGAATCLCRLASRALADLSPRFATAIDAFIGTSLVVAGVVARDAVLVYRYEDTAPDADLTISLLCKVHLGKAFDYSGGYFNPVLATSLKAGCAGHSLAEHAAVYWAGAGAGAVLALYLYRVPGVQRLLRGAGTATANGDSFWPDKED
;
A
#
# COMPACT_ATOMS: atom_id res chain seq x y z
N MET A 1 -4.18 6.90 -32.93
CA MET A 1 -5.50 6.28 -33.21
C MET A 1 -6.55 7.04 -32.40
N LYS A 2 -7.75 7.32 -32.93
CA LYS A 2 -8.82 7.96 -32.15
C LYS A 2 -9.87 6.90 -31.85
N PHE A 3 -10.15 6.65 -30.58
CA PHE A 3 -11.25 5.80 -30.15
C PHE A 3 -12.31 6.68 -29.51
N THR A 4 -13.54 6.52 -29.97
CA THR A 4 -14.72 7.15 -29.39
C THR A 4 -15.49 6.08 -28.65
N VAL A 5 -15.62 6.23 -27.33
CA VAL A 5 -16.44 5.36 -26.49
C VAL A 5 -17.66 6.17 -26.07
N ASP A 6 -18.85 5.77 -26.54
CA ASP A 6 -20.11 6.35 -26.09
C ASP A 6 -20.47 5.74 -24.73
N VAL A 7 -20.04 6.40 -23.67
CA VAL A 7 -20.49 6.08 -22.32
C VAL A 7 -21.75 6.93 -22.08
N LEU A 8 -22.90 6.26 -21.94
CA LEU A 8 -24.21 6.88 -21.61
C LEU A 8 -24.87 7.72 -22.72
N GLY A 9 -24.72 7.34 -24.00
CA GLY A 9 -25.69 7.58 -25.09
C GLY A 9 -26.13 9.00 -25.49
N VAL A 10 -25.93 10.04 -24.67
CA VAL A 10 -26.41 11.41 -24.95
C VAL A 10 -25.53 12.52 -24.34
N PHE A 11 -24.73 12.30 -23.27
CA PHE A 11 -24.15 13.44 -22.52
C PHE A 11 -22.63 13.49 -22.29
N LEU A 12 -21.85 12.45 -22.62
CA LEU A 12 -20.39 12.53 -22.45
C LEU A 12 -19.63 11.81 -23.57
N LYS A 13 -19.23 12.56 -24.60
CA LYS A 13 -18.28 12.08 -25.62
C LYS A 13 -16.86 12.19 -25.10
N VAL A 14 -16.33 11.09 -24.56
CA VAL A 14 -14.90 11.00 -24.22
C VAL A 14 -14.13 10.65 -25.50
N VAL A 15 -13.41 11.63 -26.03
CA VAL A 15 -12.51 11.43 -27.19
C VAL A 15 -11.13 11.06 -26.68
N ILE A 16 -10.78 9.78 -26.74
CA ILE A 16 -9.45 9.30 -26.34
C ILE A 16 -8.51 9.41 -27.55
N LYS A 17 -7.61 10.41 -27.52
CA LYS A 17 -6.55 10.57 -28.52
C LYS A 17 -5.36 9.69 -28.12
N ILE A 18 -5.26 8.50 -28.72
CA ILE A 18 -4.15 7.59 -28.46
C ILE A 18 -2.92 8.04 -29.26
N ASN A 19 -1.92 8.55 -28.55
CA ASN A 19 -0.58 8.78 -29.08
C ASN A 19 0.17 7.43 -29.13
N ARG A 20 0.56 7.00 -30.33
CA ARG A 20 1.22 5.69 -30.53
C ARG A 20 2.55 5.60 -29.78
N ALA A 21 3.24 6.74 -29.60
CA ALA A 21 4.51 6.82 -28.89
C ALA A 21 4.38 6.58 -27.37
N THR A 22 3.24 6.92 -26.76
CA THR A 22 3.00 6.65 -25.33
C THR A 22 2.24 5.35 -25.10
N PHE A 23 1.36 4.96 -26.03
CA PHE A 23 0.53 3.77 -25.88
C PHE A 23 1.35 2.47 -25.92
N ALA A 24 2.31 2.35 -26.83
CA ALA A 24 3.08 1.11 -26.95
C ALA A 24 3.96 0.84 -25.70
N PRO A 25 4.72 1.81 -25.16
CA PRO A 25 5.46 1.59 -23.92
C PRO A 25 4.56 1.34 -22.71
N LEU A 26 3.44 2.05 -22.57
CA LEU A 26 2.47 1.80 -21.49
C LEU A 26 1.86 0.38 -21.58
N LEU A 27 1.61 -0.12 -22.80
CA LEU A 27 1.13 -1.48 -23.01
C LEU A 27 2.18 -2.51 -22.59
N VAL A 28 3.47 -2.25 -22.84
CA VAL A 28 4.56 -3.13 -22.39
C VAL A 28 4.56 -3.24 -20.85
N SER A 29 4.46 -2.11 -20.14
CA SER A 29 4.32 -2.11 -18.67
C SER A 29 3.07 -2.84 -18.19
N ALA A 30 1.93 -2.61 -18.86
CA ALA A 30 0.68 -3.28 -18.50
C ALA A 30 0.76 -4.81 -18.69
N LEU A 31 1.37 -5.27 -19.79
CA LEU A 31 1.58 -6.69 -20.06
C LEU A 31 2.54 -7.31 -19.04
N PHE A 32 3.58 -6.60 -18.61
CA PHE A 32 4.47 -7.08 -17.55
C PHE A 32 3.74 -7.24 -16.22
N ILE A 33 2.94 -6.24 -15.82
CA ILE A 33 2.15 -6.29 -14.59
C ILE A 33 1.20 -7.50 -14.63
N VAL A 34 0.46 -7.67 -15.74
CA VAL A 34 -0.44 -8.82 -15.92
C VAL A 34 0.32 -10.15 -15.89
N LEU A 35 1.46 -10.25 -16.59
CA LEU A 35 2.29 -11.45 -16.59
C LEU A 35 2.77 -11.80 -15.17
N THR A 36 3.26 -10.81 -14.42
CA THR A 36 3.71 -10.98 -13.03
C THR A 36 2.59 -11.51 -12.15
N SER A 37 1.39 -10.92 -12.26
CA SER A 37 0.21 -11.38 -11.52
C SER A 37 -0.25 -12.79 -11.90
N LEU A 38 -0.20 -13.15 -13.18
CA LEU A 38 -0.54 -14.49 -13.66
C LEU A 38 0.47 -15.54 -13.18
N LEU A 39 1.77 -15.22 -13.23
CA LEU A 39 2.82 -16.09 -12.71
C LEU A 39 2.67 -16.30 -11.20
N ALA A 40 2.40 -15.25 -10.43
CA ALA A 40 2.13 -15.33 -9.00
C ALA A 40 0.87 -16.16 -8.69
N HIS A 41 -0.21 -15.96 -9.44
CA HIS A 41 -1.44 -16.75 -9.29
C HIS A 41 -1.20 -18.23 -9.61
N ALA A 42 -0.44 -18.54 -10.65
CA ALA A 42 -0.05 -19.91 -10.99
C ALA A 42 0.85 -20.53 -9.90
N ALA A 43 1.83 -19.78 -9.40
CA ALA A 43 2.72 -20.22 -8.32
C ALA A 43 1.95 -20.52 -7.02
N ARG A 44 1.02 -19.66 -6.60
CA ARG A 44 0.15 -19.94 -5.44
C ARG A 44 -0.72 -21.17 -5.68
N SER A 45 -1.28 -21.30 -6.88
CA SER A 45 -2.10 -22.47 -7.22
C SER A 45 -1.29 -23.77 -7.20
N ALA A 46 -0.03 -23.73 -7.60
CA ALA A 46 0.91 -24.84 -7.44
C ALA A 46 1.23 -25.10 -5.96
N ALA A 47 1.55 -24.07 -5.17
CA ALA A 47 1.82 -24.19 -3.73
C ALA A 47 0.64 -24.85 -2.99
N ARG A 48 -0.59 -24.45 -3.30
CA ARG A 48 -1.82 -25.04 -2.74
C ARG A 48 -2.01 -26.52 -3.07
N ARG A 49 -1.51 -26.98 -4.21
CA ARG A 49 -1.60 -28.38 -4.66
C ARG A 49 -0.45 -29.23 -4.14
N LEU A 50 0.76 -28.67 -4.07
CA LEU A 50 1.99 -29.41 -3.78
C LEU A 50 2.33 -29.45 -2.29
N VAL A 51 1.96 -28.41 -1.53
CA VAL A 51 2.32 -28.28 -0.11
C VAL A 51 1.12 -28.61 0.77
N LYS A 52 1.24 -29.71 1.52
CA LYS A 52 0.19 -30.21 2.41
C LYS A 52 0.16 -29.52 3.76
N ASP A 53 1.34 -29.12 4.28
CA ASP A 53 1.43 -28.42 5.56
C ASP A 53 0.87 -27.00 5.41
N ALA A 54 -0.11 -26.65 6.25
CA ALA A 54 -0.84 -25.41 6.13
C ALA A 54 0.04 -24.19 6.42
N PHE A 55 0.97 -24.30 7.38
CA PHE A 55 1.83 -23.20 7.77
C PHE A 55 2.92 -22.95 6.73
N LEU A 56 3.60 -24.00 6.26
CA LEU A 56 4.58 -23.90 5.19
C LEU A 56 3.95 -23.38 3.89
N ARG A 57 2.71 -23.81 3.59
CA ARG A 57 1.96 -23.27 2.45
C ARG A 57 1.71 -21.77 2.61
N LEU A 58 1.28 -21.33 3.78
CA LEU A 58 1.07 -19.91 4.06
C LEU A 58 2.37 -19.10 3.93
N LEU A 59 3.50 -19.62 4.41
CA LEU A 59 4.81 -18.97 4.22
C LEU A 59 5.16 -18.79 2.74
N LEU A 60 4.89 -19.80 1.91
CA LEU A 60 5.09 -19.69 0.46
C LEU A 60 4.11 -18.71 -0.18
N GLU A 61 2.85 -18.70 0.26
CA GLU A 61 1.85 -17.75 -0.24
C GLU A 61 2.21 -16.30 0.12
N GLU A 62 2.74 -16.04 1.31
CA GLU A 62 3.29 -14.74 1.72
C GLU A 62 4.49 -14.33 0.87
N ALA A 63 5.43 -15.25 0.64
CA ALA A 63 6.57 -14.99 -0.24
C ALA A 63 6.13 -14.66 -1.68
N ILE A 64 5.15 -15.40 -2.22
CA ILE A 64 4.64 -15.17 -3.58
C ILE A 64 3.84 -13.87 -3.65
N ALA A 65 3.04 -13.55 -2.63
CA ALA A 65 2.30 -12.29 -2.56
C ALA A 65 3.26 -11.09 -2.49
N ALA A 66 4.32 -11.17 -1.67
CA ALA A 66 5.35 -10.14 -1.60
C ALA A 66 6.13 -9.99 -2.90
N ALA A 67 6.46 -11.10 -3.56
CA ALA A 67 7.07 -11.08 -4.89
C ALA A 67 6.14 -10.40 -5.92
N GLU A 68 4.86 -10.76 -5.97
CA GLU A 68 3.87 -10.13 -6.86
C GLU A 68 3.76 -8.63 -6.60
N LEU A 69 3.60 -8.24 -5.33
CA LEU A 69 3.50 -6.85 -4.89
C LEU A 69 4.71 -6.03 -5.36
N CYS A 70 5.92 -6.47 -5.02
CA CYS A 70 7.14 -5.74 -5.35
C CYS A 70 7.39 -5.73 -6.86
N GLY A 71 7.19 -6.85 -7.55
CA GLY A 71 7.36 -6.95 -9.01
C GLY A 71 6.45 -6.00 -9.77
N CYS A 72 5.15 -5.98 -9.43
CA CYS A 72 4.22 -5.02 -10.01
C CYS A 72 4.59 -3.57 -9.65
N CYS A 73 5.02 -3.31 -8.42
CA CYS A 73 5.37 -1.95 -7.98
C CYS A 73 6.64 -1.41 -8.62
N PHE A 74 7.64 -2.25 -8.92
CA PHE A 74 8.80 -1.83 -9.72
C PHE A 74 8.36 -1.28 -11.08
N GLU A 75 7.45 -1.97 -11.76
CA GLU A 75 6.93 -1.50 -13.04
C GLU A 75 5.98 -0.31 -12.88
N LEU A 76 5.25 -0.20 -11.78
CA LEU A 76 4.47 0.99 -11.46
C LEU A 76 5.36 2.24 -11.33
N ILE A 77 6.60 2.13 -10.85
CA ILE A 77 7.54 3.27 -10.85
C ILE A 77 7.80 3.72 -12.30
N ILE A 78 8.03 2.79 -13.23
CA ILE A 78 8.17 3.13 -14.67
C ILE A 78 6.92 3.85 -15.16
N VAL A 79 5.74 3.38 -14.74
CA VAL A 79 4.47 4.01 -15.11
C VAL A 79 4.35 5.44 -14.58
N ALA A 80 4.71 5.65 -13.31
CA ALA A 80 4.67 6.97 -12.67
C ALA A 80 5.67 7.94 -13.33
N ASP A 81 6.91 7.51 -13.53
CA ASP A 81 8.01 8.32 -14.10
C ASP A 81 7.70 8.78 -15.54
N ASN A 82 7.02 7.95 -16.34
CA ASN A 82 6.85 8.18 -17.77
C ASN A 82 5.43 8.60 -18.20
N PHE A 83 4.39 8.19 -17.45
CA PHE A 83 2.98 8.49 -17.78
C PHE A 83 2.24 9.23 -16.68
N GLY A 84 2.94 9.58 -15.60
CA GLY A 84 2.43 10.40 -14.52
C GLY A 84 1.65 9.64 -13.45
N VAL A 85 1.52 10.32 -12.32
CA VAL A 85 0.96 9.78 -11.09
C VAL A 85 -0.52 9.38 -11.20
N ALA A 86 -1.29 10.04 -12.07
CA ALA A 86 -2.70 9.66 -12.31
C ALA A 86 -2.81 8.28 -12.97
N THR A 87 -1.92 7.95 -13.92
CA THR A 87 -1.87 6.63 -14.56
C THR A 87 -1.46 5.58 -13.55
N TYR A 88 -0.41 5.87 -12.76
CA TYR A 88 0.01 5.04 -11.63
C TYR A 88 -1.16 4.71 -10.69
N ALA A 89 -1.95 5.72 -10.30
CA ALA A 89 -3.09 5.56 -9.39
C ALA A 89 -4.14 4.57 -9.92
N VAL A 90 -4.44 4.64 -11.23
CA VAL A 90 -5.40 3.73 -11.87
C VAL A 90 -4.89 2.28 -11.82
N PHE A 91 -3.62 2.06 -12.15
CA PHE A 91 -3.04 0.72 -12.10
C PHE A 91 -2.96 0.18 -10.67
N LEU A 92 -2.52 1.02 -9.72
CA LEU A 92 -2.44 0.63 -8.31
C LEU A 92 -3.83 0.29 -7.75
N PHE A 93 -4.87 1.05 -8.09
CA PHE A 93 -6.24 0.76 -7.69
C PHE A 93 -6.74 -0.60 -8.22
N VAL A 94 -6.48 -0.90 -9.49
CA VAL A 94 -6.84 -2.19 -10.09
C VAL A 94 -6.05 -3.34 -9.45
N LEU A 95 -4.76 -3.13 -9.21
CA LEU A 95 -3.89 -4.13 -8.58
C LEU A 95 -4.29 -4.40 -7.13
N THR A 96 -4.60 -3.38 -6.34
CA THR A 96 -5.06 -3.54 -4.95
C THR A 96 -6.38 -4.30 -4.88
N CYS A 97 -7.31 -4.04 -5.80
CA CYS A 97 -8.53 -4.87 -5.94
C CYS A 97 -8.19 -6.32 -6.30
N TRP A 98 -7.26 -6.54 -7.24
CA TRP A 98 -6.84 -7.88 -7.64
C TRP A 98 -6.17 -8.64 -6.49
N TRP A 99 -5.24 -8.03 -5.77
CA TRP A 99 -4.53 -8.63 -4.64
C TRP A 99 -5.49 -9.04 -3.54
N ALA A 100 -6.42 -8.16 -3.16
CA ALA A 100 -7.43 -8.45 -2.14
C ALA A 100 -8.34 -9.63 -2.52
N LEU A 101 -8.54 -9.91 -3.81
CA LEU A 101 -9.32 -11.07 -4.28
C LEU A 101 -8.48 -12.34 -4.49
N SER A 102 -7.15 -12.19 -4.71
CA SER A 102 -6.29 -13.27 -5.20
C SER A 102 -5.39 -13.87 -4.12
N TRP A 103 -5.04 -13.10 -3.08
CA TRP A 103 -4.04 -13.47 -2.08
C TRP A 103 -4.55 -14.39 -0.97
N GLY A 104 -5.87 -14.45 -0.75
CA GLY A 104 -6.45 -15.27 0.31
C GLY A 104 -6.00 -14.79 1.68
N GLU A 105 -5.35 -15.68 2.46
CA GLU A 105 -4.86 -15.38 3.81
C GLU A 105 -3.52 -14.62 3.81
N ALA A 106 -2.82 -14.56 2.67
CA ALA A 106 -1.55 -13.86 2.57
C ALA A 106 -1.75 -12.33 2.51
N THR A 107 -0.83 -11.59 3.12
CA THR A 107 -0.93 -10.14 3.28
C THR A 107 0.22 -9.37 2.66
N ALA A 108 1.39 -10.02 2.49
CA ALA A 108 2.64 -9.43 2.04
C ALA A 108 3.05 -8.21 2.87
N CYS A 109 2.74 -8.19 4.16
CA CYS A 109 2.81 -7.02 4.99
C CYS A 109 3.23 -7.32 6.45
N PRO A 110 4.46 -6.95 6.86
CA PRO A 110 4.96 -7.35 8.19
C PRO A 110 4.15 -6.83 9.37
N TYR A 111 3.64 -5.59 9.31
CA TYR A 111 2.90 -5.03 10.44
C TYR A 111 1.53 -5.67 10.63
N THR A 112 0.92 -6.33 9.63
CA THR A 112 -0.33 -7.07 9.85
C THR A 112 -0.07 -8.32 10.69
N HIS A 113 1.08 -8.96 10.51
CA HIS A 113 1.51 -10.05 11.39
C HIS A 113 1.80 -9.57 12.81
N LEU A 114 2.37 -8.37 12.97
CA LEU A 114 2.54 -7.75 14.27
C LEU A 114 1.19 -7.46 14.94
N GLU A 115 0.21 -6.97 14.18
CA GLU A 115 -1.15 -6.77 14.68
C GLU A 115 -1.77 -8.09 15.17
N ASP A 116 -1.61 -9.17 14.40
CA ASP A 116 -2.10 -10.50 14.79
C ASP A 116 -1.44 -11.01 16.07
N VAL A 117 -0.15 -10.73 16.31
CA VAL A 117 0.52 -11.06 17.58
C VAL A 117 -0.08 -10.26 18.74
N ILE A 118 -0.32 -8.96 18.56
CA ILE A 118 -0.89 -8.08 19.59
C ILE A 118 -2.35 -8.45 19.91
N GLU A 119 -3.09 -8.93 18.91
CA GLU A 119 -4.46 -9.43 19.08
C GLU A 119 -4.52 -10.89 19.58
N GLY A 120 -3.38 -11.56 19.74
CA GLY A 120 -3.31 -12.95 20.22
C GLY A 120 -3.74 -14.00 19.19
N LYS A 121 -3.79 -13.63 17.90
CA LYS A 121 -4.16 -14.51 16.78
C LYS A 121 -3.00 -15.40 16.30
N CYS A 122 -1.76 -14.95 16.44
CA CYS A 122 -0.57 -15.75 16.09
C CYS A 122 0.60 -15.52 17.05
N ASP A 123 1.53 -16.49 17.09
CA ASP A 123 2.77 -16.38 17.87
C ASP A 123 3.81 -15.50 17.15
N ILE A 124 4.68 -14.83 17.92
CA ILE A 124 5.74 -13.96 17.39
C ILE A 124 6.67 -14.72 16.44
N ARG A 125 6.93 -16.01 16.69
CA ARG A 125 7.73 -16.85 15.80
C ARG A 125 7.08 -17.01 14.43
N ALA A 126 5.76 -17.19 14.40
CA ALA A 126 5.02 -17.30 13.16
C ALA A 126 5.06 -15.98 12.38
N ALA A 127 4.85 -14.84 13.07
CA ALA A 127 4.94 -13.52 12.46
C ALA A 127 6.33 -13.23 11.86
N LEU A 128 7.40 -13.59 12.58
CA LEU A 128 8.77 -13.45 12.09
C LEU A 128 9.03 -14.33 10.86
N LEU A 129 8.57 -15.59 10.87
CA LEU A 129 8.74 -16.48 9.73
C LEU A 129 7.99 -15.99 8.48
N LYS A 130 6.76 -15.47 8.64
CA LYS A 130 6.01 -14.84 7.55
C LYS A 130 6.76 -13.63 7.01
N THR A 131 7.21 -12.73 7.89
CA THR A 131 8.01 -11.53 7.51
C THR A 131 9.29 -11.92 6.75
N TRP A 132 9.99 -12.97 7.18
CA TRP A 132 11.17 -13.49 6.47
C TRP A 132 10.83 -14.07 5.09
N ALA A 133 9.71 -14.76 4.98
CA ALA A 133 9.23 -15.28 3.70
C ALA A 133 8.89 -14.14 2.73
N GLU A 134 8.23 -13.09 3.21
CA GLU A 134 7.92 -11.88 2.43
C GLU A 134 9.19 -11.17 1.93
N LEU A 135 10.18 -10.96 2.82
CA LEU A 135 11.50 -10.42 2.45
C LEU A 135 12.19 -11.28 1.38
N GLY A 136 12.14 -12.60 1.54
CA GLY A 136 12.66 -13.55 0.54
C GLY A 136 11.99 -13.38 -0.82
N GLY A 137 10.66 -13.26 -0.84
CA GLY A 137 9.87 -12.99 -2.04
C GLY A 137 10.26 -11.68 -2.73
N GLY A 138 10.34 -10.59 -1.95
CA GLY A 138 10.73 -9.27 -2.43
C GLY A 138 12.16 -9.21 -3.00
N LEU A 139 13.10 -9.96 -2.42
CA LEU A 139 14.47 -10.06 -2.95
C LEU A 139 14.55 -10.90 -4.23
N LEU A 140 13.80 -12.01 -4.30
CA LEU A 140 13.81 -12.88 -5.47
C LEU A 140 13.20 -12.19 -6.70
N VAL A 141 12.12 -11.44 -6.51
CA VAL A 141 11.46 -10.75 -7.63
C VAL A 141 12.32 -9.63 -8.21
N PHE A 142 13.19 -9.01 -7.40
CA PHE A 142 14.13 -8.00 -7.90
C PHE A 142 14.96 -8.54 -9.07
N LYS A 143 15.48 -9.78 -8.97
CA LYS A 143 16.23 -10.40 -10.06
C LYS A 143 15.37 -10.64 -11.31
N TYR A 144 14.12 -11.03 -11.12
CA TYR A 144 13.15 -11.18 -12.22
C TYR A 144 12.91 -9.86 -12.96
N VAL A 145 12.69 -8.78 -12.21
CA VAL A 145 12.51 -7.41 -12.75
C VAL A 145 13.76 -6.94 -13.46
N GLN A 146 14.95 -7.12 -12.87
CA GLN A 146 16.23 -6.74 -13.48
C GLN A 146 16.47 -7.44 -14.81
N MET A 147 16.18 -8.74 -14.90
CA MET A 147 16.26 -9.48 -16.17
C MET A 147 15.27 -8.93 -17.20
N TYR A 148 14.06 -8.58 -16.78
CA TYR A 148 13.06 -8.01 -17.68
C TYR A 148 13.48 -6.63 -18.20
N TRP A 149 13.94 -5.73 -17.33
CA TRP A 149 14.43 -4.41 -17.72
C TRP A 149 15.67 -4.48 -18.62
N ALA A 150 16.55 -5.46 -18.42
CA ALA A 150 17.72 -5.68 -19.26
C ALA A 150 17.37 -6.09 -20.71
N LEU A 151 16.13 -6.50 -20.99
CA LEU A 151 15.66 -6.76 -22.36
C LEU A 151 15.34 -5.47 -23.13
N GLU A 152 15.22 -4.32 -22.45
CA GLU A 152 14.96 -3.00 -23.05
C GLU A 152 13.82 -3.00 -24.08
N ILE A 153 12.72 -3.71 -23.77
CA ILE A 153 11.61 -3.96 -24.70
C ILE A 153 10.94 -2.66 -25.17
N SER A 154 11.00 -1.61 -24.36
CA SER A 154 10.45 -0.29 -24.68
C SER A 154 11.41 0.83 -24.32
N ASP A 155 11.20 2.01 -24.89
CA ASP A 155 12.03 3.20 -24.61
C ASP A 155 12.03 3.58 -23.11
N THR A 156 10.99 3.23 -22.36
CA THR A 156 10.91 3.50 -20.90
C THR A 156 11.72 2.51 -20.07
N HIS A 157 12.26 1.44 -20.68
CA HIS A 157 13.11 0.44 -20.01
C HIS A 157 14.60 0.58 -20.34
N LYS A 158 14.97 1.45 -21.29
CA LYS A 158 16.37 1.69 -21.66
C LYS A 158 17.21 2.07 -20.45
N ASP A 159 18.34 1.40 -20.27
CA ASP A 159 19.29 1.57 -19.18
C ASP A 159 18.71 1.37 -17.75
N ARG A 160 17.44 1.00 -17.61
CA ARG A 160 16.77 0.94 -16.31
C ARG A 160 17.33 -0.15 -15.40
N ALA A 161 17.80 -1.25 -15.98
CA ALA A 161 18.47 -2.33 -15.23
C ALA A 161 19.84 -1.92 -14.68
N TYR A 162 20.47 -0.88 -15.24
CA TYR A 162 21.82 -0.44 -14.88
C TYR A 162 21.83 0.92 -14.17
N GLN A 163 20.66 1.56 -14.04
CA GLN A 163 20.51 2.84 -13.38
C GLN A 163 20.86 2.74 -11.89
N GLU A 164 21.64 3.71 -11.39
CA GLU A 164 21.86 3.83 -9.95
C GLU A 164 20.55 4.14 -9.23
N CYS A 165 20.27 3.36 -8.18
CA CYS A 165 19.05 3.55 -7.40
C CYS A 165 19.21 4.71 -6.42
N THR A 166 18.21 5.60 -6.41
CA THR A 166 18.06 6.67 -5.42
C THR A 166 16.88 6.38 -4.50
N ALA A 167 17.03 6.75 -3.23
CA ALA A 167 15.98 6.65 -2.22
C ALA A 167 14.88 7.70 -2.47
N ASP A 168 13.63 7.33 -2.24
CA ASP A 168 12.48 8.24 -2.41
C ASP A 168 12.22 9.12 -1.19
N LEU A 169 12.89 8.85 -0.06
CA LEU A 169 12.85 9.73 1.09
C LEU A 169 13.50 11.07 0.72
N GLN A 170 12.70 12.14 0.61
CA GLN A 170 13.18 13.49 0.25
C GLN A 170 13.23 14.45 1.45
N VAL A 171 13.00 13.93 2.65
CA VAL A 171 12.82 14.67 3.90
C VAL A 171 13.62 14.02 5.03
N PRO A 172 13.86 14.72 6.16
CA PRO A 172 14.51 14.11 7.32
C PRO A 172 13.78 12.84 7.77
N ALA A 173 14.54 11.81 8.17
CA ALA A 173 14.00 10.49 8.50
C ALA A 173 12.88 10.52 9.55
N LEU A 174 13.00 11.35 10.59
CA LEU A 174 11.92 11.51 11.58
C LEU A 174 10.60 11.96 10.94
N TYR A 175 10.67 12.92 10.02
CA TYR A 175 9.50 13.46 9.35
C TYR A 175 8.90 12.44 8.38
N GLY A 176 9.74 11.70 7.63
CA GLY A 176 9.30 10.58 6.81
C GLY A 176 8.61 9.48 7.64
N ALA A 177 9.16 9.14 8.80
CA ALA A 177 8.60 8.15 9.71
C ALA A 177 7.22 8.57 10.25
N VAL A 178 7.04 9.86 10.56
CA VAL A 178 5.74 10.40 10.99
C VAL A 178 4.73 10.36 9.85
N VAL A 179 5.13 10.71 8.62
CA VAL A 179 4.24 10.67 7.44
C VAL A 179 3.80 9.24 7.13
N GLU A 180 4.74 8.30 7.02
CA GLU A 180 4.46 6.87 6.82
C GLU A 180 3.59 6.32 7.95
N GLY A 181 3.95 6.58 9.21
CA GLY A 181 3.18 6.11 10.37
C GLY A 181 1.76 6.68 10.42
N ALA A 182 1.56 7.97 10.16
CA ALA A 182 0.24 8.58 10.15
C ALA A 182 -0.64 8.03 9.01
N ALA A 183 -0.06 7.88 7.81
CA ALA A 183 -0.79 7.33 6.67
C ALA A 183 -1.12 5.85 6.87
N THR A 184 -0.18 5.03 7.35
CA THR A 184 -0.45 3.64 7.75
C THR A 184 -1.55 3.59 8.81
N CYS A 185 -1.50 4.43 9.84
CA CYS A 185 -2.54 4.48 10.88
C CYS A 185 -3.94 4.74 10.27
N LEU A 186 -4.06 5.70 9.35
CA LEU A 186 -5.32 6.04 8.71
C LEU A 186 -5.83 4.93 7.79
N CYS A 187 -4.95 4.32 6.99
CA CYS A 187 -5.27 3.12 6.20
C CYS A 187 -5.83 2.02 7.12
N ARG A 188 -5.14 1.70 8.22
CA ARG A 188 -5.54 0.63 9.13
C ARG A 188 -6.84 0.91 9.88
N LEU A 189 -7.09 2.16 10.28
CA LEU A 189 -8.38 2.56 10.85
C LEU A 189 -9.53 2.38 9.85
N ALA A 190 -9.32 2.79 8.60
CA ALA A 190 -10.29 2.62 7.54
C ALA A 190 -10.57 1.14 7.24
N SER A 191 -9.52 0.32 7.06
CA SER A 191 -9.68 -1.12 6.80
C SER A 191 -10.43 -1.82 7.93
N ARG A 192 -10.17 -1.45 9.20
CA ARG A 192 -10.88 -2.00 10.36
C ARG A 192 -12.34 -1.59 10.41
N ALA A 193 -12.64 -0.32 10.13
CA ALA A 193 -14.01 0.16 10.01
C ALA A 193 -14.78 -0.56 8.89
N LEU A 194 -14.14 -0.78 7.74
CA LEU A 194 -14.72 -1.51 6.61
C LEU A 194 -14.94 -3.00 6.91
N ALA A 195 -14.00 -3.64 7.62
CA ALA A 195 -14.14 -5.03 8.04
C ALA A 195 -15.36 -5.22 8.96
N ASP A 196 -15.60 -4.28 9.88
CA ASP A 196 -16.74 -4.35 10.80
C ASP A 196 -18.07 -3.98 10.14
N LEU A 197 -18.08 -2.95 9.28
CA LEU A 197 -19.29 -2.50 8.60
C LEU A 197 -19.69 -3.46 7.47
N SER A 198 -18.74 -4.20 6.91
CA SER A 198 -18.93 -5.13 5.78
C SER A 198 -19.75 -4.53 4.61
N PRO A 199 -19.49 -3.28 4.17
CA PRO A 199 -20.31 -2.65 3.14
C PRO A 199 -20.18 -3.37 1.79
N ARG A 200 -21.17 -3.18 0.93
CA ARG A 200 -21.08 -3.64 -0.46
C ARG A 200 -19.85 -2.99 -1.11
N PHE A 201 -18.98 -3.82 -1.70
CA PHE A 201 -17.69 -3.40 -2.28
C PHE A 201 -16.62 -2.93 -1.27
N ALA A 202 -16.63 -3.43 -0.02
CA ALA A 202 -15.61 -3.13 0.99
C ALA A 202 -14.17 -3.19 0.45
N THR A 203 -13.85 -4.21 -0.35
CA THR A 203 -12.56 -4.36 -1.03
C THR A 203 -12.20 -3.18 -1.93
N ALA A 204 -13.13 -2.72 -2.77
CA ALA A 204 -12.88 -1.60 -3.68
C ALA A 204 -12.76 -0.28 -2.91
N ILE A 205 -13.50 -0.13 -1.81
CA ILE A 205 -13.42 1.06 -0.95
C ILE A 205 -12.06 1.10 -0.23
N ASP A 206 -11.61 -0.03 0.33
CA ASP A 206 -10.32 -0.14 1.00
C ASP A 206 -9.16 0.14 0.01
N ALA A 207 -9.21 -0.48 -1.16
CA ALA A 207 -8.28 -0.21 -2.28
C ALA A 207 -8.28 1.27 -2.70
N PHE A 208 -9.45 1.90 -2.77
CA PHE A 208 -9.58 3.31 -3.09
C PHE A 208 -8.96 4.21 -2.01
N ILE A 209 -9.19 3.92 -0.73
CA ILE A 209 -8.64 4.69 0.40
C ILE A 209 -7.11 4.56 0.41
N GLY A 210 -6.59 3.33 0.34
CA GLY A 210 -5.15 3.08 0.31
C GLY A 210 -4.48 3.76 -0.87
N THR A 211 -5.03 3.59 -2.08
CA THR A 211 -4.52 4.28 -3.28
C THR A 211 -4.56 5.79 -3.07
N SER A 212 -5.71 6.35 -2.67
CA SER A 212 -5.86 7.79 -2.47
C SER A 212 -4.87 8.37 -1.48
N LEU A 213 -4.56 7.67 -0.38
CA LEU A 213 -3.57 8.12 0.61
C LEU A 213 -2.14 8.15 0.04
N VAL A 214 -1.79 7.21 -0.83
CA VAL A 214 -0.52 7.27 -1.58
C VAL A 214 -0.53 8.53 -2.46
N VAL A 215 -1.61 8.77 -3.22
CA VAL A 215 -1.65 9.79 -4.26
C VAL A 215 -2.15 11.17 -3.81
N ALA A 216 -2.47 11.35 -2.52
CA ALA A 216 -3.30 12.45 -2.04
C ALA A 216 -2.72 13.86 -2.28
N GLY A 217 -1.44 14.04 -2.58
CA GLY A 217 -0.85 15.39 -2.56
C GLY A 217 0.36 15.74 -3.41
N VAL A 218 0.68 15.16 -4.57
CA VAL A 218 -0.20 14.46 -5.51
C VAL A 218 -1.26 15.41 -6.10
N VAL A 219 -2.53 15.08 -5.86
CA VAL A 219 -3.70 15.79 -6.40
C VAL A 219 -3.97 17.13 -5.70
N ALA A 220 -3.60 17.29 -4.43
CA ALA A 220 -3.85 18.51 -3.63
C ALA A 220 -2.74 19.57 -3.71
N ARG A 221 -2.05 19.73 -4.85
CA ARG A 221 -0.99 20.75 -5.01
C ARG A 221 -1.48 22.19 -4.76
N ASP A 222 -2.77 22.47 -4.99
CA ASP A 222 -3.35 23.82 -4.90
C ASP A 222 -4.29 24.05 -3.69
N ALA A 223 -4.51 23.04 -2.84
CA ALA A 223 -5.40 23.12 -1.67
C ALA A 223 -4.63 22.91 -0.35
N VAL A 224 -3.41 23.43 -0.28
CA VAL A 224 -2.61 23.38 0.95
C VAL A 224 -3.18 24.38 1.95
N LEU A 225 -3.82 23.88 3.01
CA LEU A 225 -3.99 24.62 4.27
C LEU A 225 -2.61 24.92 4.84
N VAL A 226 -1.98 25.99 4.36
CA VAL A 226 -0.77 26.55 4.97
C VAL A 226 -1.23 27.34 6.19
N TYR A 227 -1.28 26.70 7.35
CA TYR A 227 -1.38 27.46 8.59
C TYR A 227 0.00 28.03 8.89
N ARG A 228 0.23 29.28 8.48
CA ARG A 228 1.39 30.07 8.95
C ARG A 228 1.13 30.42 10.41
N TYR A 229 1.61 29.57 11.32
CA TYR A 229 1.83 29.97 12.70
C TYR A 229 3.20 30.65 12.75
N GLU A 230 3.19 31.97 12.86
CA GLU A 230 4.37 32.80 13.06
C GLU A 230 4.41 33.09 14.55
N ASP A 231 5.34 32.48 15.32
CA ASP A 231 5.47 32.86 16.72
C ASP A 231 6.87 32.71 17.30
N THR A 232 7.18 33.66 18.17
CA THR A 232 8.50 34.07 18.65
C THR A 232 8.90 33.41 19.98
N ALA A 233 8.94 32.06 20.08
CA ALA A 233 9.44 31.39 21.29
C ALA A 233 10.06 29.99 21.00
N PRO A 234 11.27 29.68 21.52
CA PRO A 234 12.13 28.61 21.01
C PRO A 234 11.91 27.17 21.56
N ASP A 235 10.91 26.90 22.40
CA ASP A 235 10.94 25.72 23.28
C ASP A 235 9.67 24.83 23.31
N ALA A 236 8.56 25.22 22.66
CA ALA A 236 7.36 24.38 22.48
C ALA A 236 7.21 23.80 21.04
N ASP A 237 8.23 24.00 20.21
CA ASP A 237 8.08 24.14 18.75
C ASP A 237 8.16 22.82 17.97
N LEU A 238 8.79 21.77 18.51
CA LEU A 238 9.05 20.55 17.73
C LEU A 238 7.76 19.76 17.42
N THR A 239 6.90 19.56 18.42
CA THR A 239 5.67 18.77 18.27
C THR A 239 4.60 19.50 17.46
N ILE A 240 4.46 20.82 17.65
CA ILE A 240 3.48 21.65 16.92
C ILE A 240 3.97 21.95 15.50
N SER A 241 5.28 22.18 15.29
CA SER A 241 5.84 22.34 13.94
C SER A 241 5.82 21.04 13.12
N LEU A 242 5.89 19.86 13.75
CA LEU A 242 5.68 18.58 13.06
C LEU A 242 4.23 18.44 12.62
N LEU A 243 3.26 18.63 13.52
CA LEU A 243 1.82 18.51 13.20
C LEU A 243 1.33 19.54 12.16
N CYS A 244 1.84 20.78 12.19
CA CYS A 244 1.44 21.83 11.23
C CYS A 244 2.13 21.72 9.86
N LYS A 245 3.30 21.05 9.75
CA LYS A 245 4.01 20.87 8.47
C LYS A 245 3.77 19.53 7.81
N VAL A 246 3.40 18.48 8.56
CA VAL A 246 3.10 17.13 8.04
C VAL A 246 1.88 17.18 7.12
N HIS A 247 2.15 17.48 5.85
CA HIS A 247 1.18 17.39 4.78
C HIS A 247 1.02 15.92 4.40
N LEU A 248 0.08 15.25 5.06
CA LEU A 248 -0.20 13.83 4.83
C LEU A 248 -0.45 13.49 3.35
N GLY A 249 -0.99 14.44 2.56
CA GLY A 249 -1.14 14.26 1.12
C GLY A 249 0.19 14.05 0.38
N LYS A 250 1.31 14.56 0.90
CA LYS A 250 2.62 14.49 0.22
C LYS A 250 3.40 13.21 0.54
N ALA A 251 2.74 12.15 1.01
CA ALA A 251 3.43 10.89 1.31
C ALA A 251 4.24 10.36 0.12
N PHE A 252 3.68 10.38 -1.09
CA PHE A 252 4.41 10.02 -2.32
C PHE A 252 5.66 10.88 -2.54
N ASP A 253 5.55 12.20 -2.37
CA ASP A 253 6.66 13.15 -2.60
C ASP A 253 7.72 13.12 -1.48
N TYR A 254 7.34 12.73 -0.25
CA TYR A 254 8.19 12.79 0.93
C TYR A 254 8.92 11.48 1.21
N SER A 255 8.25 10.35 1.05
CA SER A 255 8.79 9.03 1.40
C SER A 255 8.56 7.96 0.33
N GLY A 256 7.90 8.30 -0.79
CA GLY A 256 7.40 7.33 -1.76
C GLY A 256 6.03 6.75 -1.41
N GLY A 257 5.52 6.98 -0.20
CA GLY A 257 4.19 6.52 0.24
C GLY A 257 4.04 5.01 0.22
N TYR A 258 5.04 4.29 0.77
CA TYR A 258 5.11 2.84 0.63
C TYR A 258 4.10 2.12 1.52
N PHE A 259 3.95 2.60 2.76
CA PHE A 259 3.08 2.02 3.80
C PHE A 259 3.22 0.52 3.95
N ASN A 260 4.36 -0.07 3.58
CA ASN A 260 4.62 -1.49 3.64
C ASN A 260 6.15 -1.70 3.74
N PRO A 261 6.65 -2.25 4.86
CA PRO A 261 8.08 -2.39 5.09
C PRO A 261 8.79 -3.28 4.07
N VAL A 262 8.17 -4.38 3.62
CA VAL A 262 8.76 -5.30 2.63
C VAL A 262 8.84 -4.64 1.27
N LEU A 263 7.78 -3.94 0.86
CA LEU A 263 7.76 -3.18 -0.40
C LEU A 263 8.86 -2.11 -0.43
N ALA A 264 8.93 -1.26 0.61
CA ALA A 264 9.96 -0.23 0.71
C ALA A 264 11.37 -0.85 0.67
N THR A 265 11.56 -1.96 1.40
CA THR A 265 12.86 -2.65 1.46
C THR A 265 13.26 -3.23 0.11
N SER A 266 12.35 -3.92 -0.58
CA SER A 266 12.63 -4.49 -1.90
C SER A 266 12.99 -3.42 -2.93
N LEU A 267 12.29 -2.29 -2.93
CA LEU A 267 12.45 -1.26 -3.95
C LEU A 267 13.60 -0.29 -3.67
N LYS A 268 13.90 0.02 -2.39
CA LYS A 268 14.74 1.16 -2.03
C LYS A 268 15.83 0.91 -0.99
N ALA A 269 15.89 -0.26 -0.35
CA ALA A 269 16.93 -0.50 0.65
C ALA A 269 18.33 -0.51 0.00
N GLY A 270 19.24 0.29 0.56
CA GLY A 270 20.60 0.42 0.06
C GLY A 270 20.77 1.36 -1.14
N CYS A 271 19.69 2.01 -1.59
CA CYS A 271 19.76 3.06 -2.60
C CYS A 271 20.41 4.33 -2.05
N ALA A 272 21.03 5.12 -2.92
CA ALA A 272 21.72 6.34 -2.53
C ALA A 272 20.74 7.39 -1.98
N GLY A 273 21.14 8.11 -0.93
CA GLY A 273 20.38 9.22 -0.35
C GLY A 273 20.23 9.12 1.17
N HIS A 274 20.10 7.91 1.71
CA HIS A 274 19.91 7.67 3.15
C HIS A 274 20.57 6.37 3.61
N SER A 275 20.83 6.28 4.91
CA SER A 275 21.35 5.05 5.53
C SER A 275 20.29 3.97 5.69
N LEU A 276 20.71 2.71 5.82
CA LEU A 276 19.81 1.60 6.14
C LEU A 276 19.09 1.80 7.49
N ALA A 277 19.71 2.52 8.44
CA ALA A 277 19.10 2.83 9.72
C ALA A 277 17.93 3.82 9.55
N GLU A 278 18.10 4.85 8.73
CA GLU A 278 17.02 5.80 8.39
C GLU A 278 15.89 5.10 7.63
N HIS A 279 16.23 4.22 6.68
CA HIS A 279 15.26 3.36 5.99
C HIS A 279 14.43 2.53 6.97
N ALA A 280 15.09 1.85 7.91
CA ALA A 280 14.41 1.06 8.94
C ALA A 280 13.56 1.95 9.87
N ALA A 281 14.05 3.11 10.28
CA ALA A 281 13.29 4.04 11.11
C ALA A 281 12.00 4.50 10.42
N VAL A 282 12.06 4.82 9.13
CA VAL A 282 10.92 5.31 8.36
C VAL A 282 9.93 4.20 8.03
N TYR A 283 10.38 3.18 7.32
CA TYR A 283 9.48 2.21 6.68
C TYR A 283 9.15 1.00 7.55
N TRP A 284 9.95 0.71 8.57
CA TRP A 284 9.65 -0.36 9.53
C TRP A 284 9.08 0.19 10.83
N ALA A 285 9.83 1.07 11.51
CA ALA A 285 9.39 1.59 12.80
C ALA A 285 8.22 2.58 12.66
N GLY A 286 8.29 3.53 11.71
CA GLY A 286 7.22 4.49 11.44
C GLY A 286 5.90 3.80 11.05
N ALA A 287 5.91 3.02 9.96
CA ALA A 287 4.74 2.28 9.50
C ALA A 287 4.22 1.30 10.56
N GLY A 288 5.10 0.55 11.22
CA GLY A 288 4.75 -0.39 12.30
C GLY A 288 4.09 0.32 13.50
N ALA A 289 4.64 1.46 13.94
CA ALA A 289 4.04 2.26 15.00
C ALA A 289 2.66 2.80 14.60
N GLY A 290 2.49 3.21 13.34
CA GLY A 290 1.20 3.62 12.79
C GLY A 290 0.14 2.52 12.84
N ALA A 291 0.50 1.31 12.44
CA ALA A 291 -0.38 0.13 12.50
C ALA A 291 -0.79 -0.22 13.94
N VAL A 292 0.18 -0.22 14.87
CA VAL A 292 -0.07 -0.46 16.30
C VAL A 292 -0.92 0.65 16.91
N LEU A 293 -0.69 1.90 16.55
CA LEU A 293 -1.51 3.02 17.01
C LEU A 293 -2.97 2.87 16.55
N ALA A 294 -3.20 2.51 15.28
CA ALA A 294 -4.54 2.25 14.76
C ALA A 294 -5.28 1.16 15.54
N LEU A 295 -4.60 0.09 15.92
CA LEU A 295 -5.12 -0.97 16.77
C LEU A 295 -5.72 -0.43 18.08
N TYR A 296 -4.95 0.39 18.80
CA TYR A 296 -5.38 0.95 20.07
C TYR A 296 -6.45 2.04 19.90
N LEU A 297 -6.29 2.93 18.91
CA LEU A 297 -7.28 3.96 18.60
C LEU A 297 -8.62 3.35 18.23
N TYR A 298 -8.64 2.26 17.46
CA TYR A 298 -9.86 1.58 17.07
C TYR A 298 -10.59 0.90 18.25
N ARG A 299 -9.90 0.66 19.38
CA ARG A 299 -10.54 0.16 20.62
C ARG A 299 -11.21 1.27 21.43
N VAL A 300 -10.98 2.55 21.09
CA VAL A 300 -11.60 3.68 21.78
C VAL A 300 -13.05 3.84 21.31
N PRO A 301 -14.06 3.79 22.20
CA PRO A 301 -15.47 3.84 21.80
C PRO A 301 -15.87 5.13 21.07
N GLY A 302 -15.21 6.25 21.36
CA GLY A 302 -15.42 7.51 20.63
C GLY A 302 -14.99 7.42 19.16
N VAL A 303 -13.84 6.78 18.90
CA VAL A 303 -13.31 6.58 17.54
C VAL A 303 -14.21 5.62 16.76
N GLN A 304 -14.64 4.52 17.37
CA GLN A 304 -15.57 3.58 16.73
C GLN A 304 -16.90 4.26 16.35
N ARG A 305 -17.47 5.08 17.25
CA ARG A 305 -18.69 5.84 16.96
C ARG A 305 -18.51 6.84 15.82
N LEU A 306 -17.37 7.50 15.77
CA LEU A 306 -17.05 8.42 14.68
C LEU A 306 -16.94 7.69 13.34
N LEU A 307 -16.18 6.60 13.30
CA LEU A 307 -15.89 5.84 12.06
C LEU A 307 -17.09 5.03 11.55
N ARG A 308 -17.92 4.48 12.45
CA ARG A 308 -19.14 3.75 12.09
C ARG A 308 -20.36 4.66 11.86
N GLY A 309 -20.22 5.96 12.10
CA GLY A 309 -21.29 6.93 12.14
C GLY A 309 -22.12 6.83 13.42
N ALA A 310 -22.58 7.97 13.94
CA ALA A 310 -23.32 8.10 15.20
C ALA A 310 -24.69 7.36 15.24
N GLY A 311 -25.05 6.59 14.22
CA GLY A 311 -26.35 5.92 14.06
C GLY A 311 -26.33 4.38 14.10
N THR A 312 -25.19 3.73 14.32
CA THR A 312 -25.11 2.24 14.38
C THR A 312 -24.88 1.70 15.79
N ALA A 313 -25.40 2.39 16.82
CA ALA A 313 -25.43 1.91 18.19
C ALA A 313 -26.71 1.11 18.48
N THR A 314 -26.92 0.00 17.77
CA THR A 314 -27.78 -1.12 18.23
C THR A 314 -27.20 -2.43 17.72
N ALA A 315 -26.04 -2.82 18.24
CA ALA A 315 -25.76 -4.25 18.39
C ALA A 315 -26.37 -4.63 19.74
N ASN A 316 -27.53 -5.27 19.69
CA ASN A 316 -28.29 -5.75 20.85
C ASN A 316 -27.42 -6.69 21.70
N GLY A 317 -26.70 -6.14 22.67
CA GLY A 317 -26.51 -6.79 23.96
C GLY A 317 -27.74 -6.45 24.76
N ASP A 318 -28.66 -7.41 24.89
CA ASP A 318 -29.65 -7.57 25.97
C ASP A 318 -30.68 -8.64 25.53
N SER A 319 -30.36 -9.91 25.71
CA SER A 319 -31.42 -10.89 26.02
C SER A 319 -31.51 -10.99 27.53
N PHE A 320 -32.25 -10.04 28.10
CA PHE A 320 -32.78 -9.99 29.46
C PHE A 320 -33.96 -10.98 29.61
N TRP A 321 -33.77 -12.24 29.27
CA TRP A 321 -34.75 -13.29 29.55
C TRP A 321 -34.04 -14.49 30.15
N PRO A 322 -34.28 -14.82 31.43
CA PRO A 322 -33.85 -16.07 32.02
C PRO A 322 -34.70 -17.20 31.43
N ASP A 323 -34.14 -18.41 31.46
CA ASP A 323 -34.74 -19.67 31.01
C ASP A 323 -36.26 -19.77 31.23
N LYS A 324 -36.96 -20.40 30.26
CA LYS A 324 -38.04 -21.32 30.61
C LYS A 324 -38.25 -22.42 29.56
N GLU A 325 -38.32 -23.62 30.13
CA GLU A 325 -38.65 -24.93 29.58
C GLU A 325 -40.01 -24.96 28.88
N ASP A 326 -40.07 -25.60 27.71
CA ASP A 326 -40.88 -26.78 27.34
C ASP A 326 -40.76 -27.06 25.82
#